data_AF-A0A3N5USS7-F1
#
_entry.id   AF-A0A3N5USS7-F1
#
_cell.length_a   1.000
_cell.length_b   1.000
_cell.length_c   1.000
_cell.angle_alpha   90.00
_cell.angle_beta   90.00
_cell.angle_gamma   90.00
#
_symmetry.space_group_name_H-M   'P 1'
#
loop_
_entity.id
_entity.type
_entity.pdbx_description
1 polymer ?
#
loop_
_entity_poly.entity_id
_entity_poly.type
_entity_poly.pdbx_seq_one_letter_code
_entity_poly.pdbx_strand_id
1 'polypeptide(L)'
;MDLLKWFDSQLRSTLDGFIWSVRQIPEERWYAFPPAPLGEWSAAQHIFHMVHYEKKLALPSMHQWLGAPPAVREEADEEIWNHPPAIKLMLDQFNEVRLAEINLLPSFDEMAWQSTQKTTFWGEISLYWLVCKTYQHTLDHTQDILRLALFWDRMLARMSQE
;
A
#
# COMPACT_ATOMS: atom_id res chain seq x y z
N MET A 1 -22.53 0.28 12.34
CA MET A 1 -21.12 0.70 12.37
C MET A 1 -21.00 1.87 11.42
N ASP A 2 -20.44 2.99 11.86
CA ASP A 2 -20.16 4.11 10.96
C ASP A 2 -18.95 3.75 10.08
N LEU A 3 -19.21 3.32 8.84
CA LEU A 3 -18.18 2.85 7.90
C LEU A 3 -17.18 3.95 7.57
N LEU A 4 -17.66 5.17 7.35
CA LEU A 4 -16.82 6.33 7.05
C LEU A 4 -15.81 6.55 8.17
N LYS A 5 -16.30 6.68 9.40
CA LYS A 5 -15.44 6.92 10.56
C LYS A 5 -14.48 5.75 10.82
N TRP A 6 -14.95 4.52 10.62
CA TRP A 6 -14.12 3.34 10.82
C TRP A 6 -12.99 3.27 9.78
N PHE A 7 -13.31 3.40 8.49
CA PHE A 7 -12.31 3.33 7.43
C PHE A 7 -11.35 4.52 7.41
N ASP A 8 -11.79 5.74 7.71
CA ASP A 8 -10.85 6.87 7.90
C ASP A 8 -9.79 6.51 8.95
N SER A 9 -10.23 6.00 10.11
CA SER A 9 -9.32 5.59 11.18
C SER A 9 -8.40 4.44 10.76
N GLN A 10 -8.92 3.38 10.12
CA GLN A 10 -8.11 2.22 9.74
C GLN A 10 -7.11 2.54 8.62
N LEU A 11 -7.50 3.33 7.63
CA LEU A 11 -6.63 3.71 6.52
C LEU A 11 -5.51 4.66 6.99
N ARG A 12 -5.78 5.57 7.93
CA ARG A 12 -4.73 6.37 8.60
C ARG A 12 -3.80 5.52 9.43
N SER A 13 -4.35 4.63 10.25
CA SER A 13 -3.54 3.75 11.08
C SER A 13 -2.63 2.83 10.26
N THR A 14 -3.11 2.31 9.13
CA THR A 14 -2.30 1.46 8.26
C THR A 14 -1.30 2.24 7.42
N LEU A 15 -1.62 3.49 7.04
CA LEU A 15 -0.65 4.42 6.46
C LEU A 15 0.54 4.65 7.39
N ASP A 16 0.25 5.07 8.62
CA ASP A 16 1.27 5.36 9.63
C ASP A 16 2.09 4.11 9.94
N GLY A 17 1.41 2.96 10.11
CA GLY A 17 2.04 1.68 10.40
C GLY A 17 2.98 1.21 9.29
N PHE A 18 2.58 1.36 8.02
CA PHE A 18 3.42 1.00 6.88
C PHE A 18 4.65 1.92 6.76
N ILE A 19 4.47 3.24 6.88
CA ILE A 19 5.59 4.18 6.82
C ILE A 19 6.56 3.94 7.99
N TRP A 20 6.03 3.71 9.19
CA TRP A 20 6.84 3.42 10.36
C TRP A 20 7.64 2.12 10.19
N SER A 21 7.03 1.05 9.67
CA SER A 21 7.69 -0.24 9.51
C SER A 21 8.88 -0.18 8.54
N VAL A 22 8.74 0.56 7.43
CA VAL A 22 9.85 0.80 6.47
C VAL A 22 11.02 1.47 7.17
N ARG A 23 10.75 2.47 8.02
CA ARG A 23 11.79 3.21 8.75
C ARG A 23 12.51 2.38 9.81
N GLN A 24 12.02 1.18 10.12
CA GLN A 24 12.72 0.25 11.02
C GLN A 24 13.81 -0.56 10.31
N ILE A 25 13.84 -0.56 8.96
CA ILE A 25 14.90 -1.19 8.19
C ILE A 25 16.07 -0.19 8.07
N PRO A 26 17.33 -0.60 8.34
CA PRO A 26 18.51 0.25 8.11
C PRO A 26 18.54 0.79 6.68
N GLU A 27 18.86 2.07 6.50
CA GLU A 27 18.76 2.74 5.19
C GLU A 27 19.62 2.03 4.12
N GLU A 28 20.78 1.49 4.51
CA GLU A 28 21.68 0.75 3.62
C GLU A 28 21.13 -0.62 3.17
N ARG A 29 20.03 -1.09 3.76
CA ARG A 29 19.37 -2.37 3.44
C ARG A 29 18.04 -2.21 2.72
N TRP A 30 17.60 -0.97 2.51
CA TRP A 30 16.33 -0.65 1.84
C TRP A 30 16.16 -1.29 0.45
N TYR A 31 17.25 -1.42 -0.29
CA TYR A 31 17.26 -2.03 -1.63
C TYR A 31 17.81 -3.46 -1.63
N ALA A 32 18.17 -4.00 -0.47
CA ALA A 32 18.71 -5.34 -0.37
C ALA A 32 17.57 -6.37 -0.49
N PHE A 33 17.78 -7.36 -1.34
CA PHE A 33 16.91 -8.53 -1.37
C PHE A 33 16.98 -9.29 -0.04
N PRO A 34 15.84 -9.77 0.46
CA PRO A 34 15.83 -10.52 1.69
C PRO A 34 16.30 -11.97 1.46
N PRO A 35 16.70 -12.70 2.52
CA PRO A 35 16.87 -14.14 2.45
C PRO A 35 15.56 -14.81 2.01
N ALA A 36 15.65 -15.89 1.21
CA ALA A 36 14.51 -16.56 0.60
C ALA A 36 13.30 -16.85 1.53
N PRO A 37 13.47 -17.26 2.80
CA PRO A 37 12.32 -17.50 3.69
C PRO A 37 11.49 -16.26 4.02
N LEU A 38 12.02 -15.06 3.78
CA LEU A 38 11.39 -13.78 4.07
C LEU A 38 10.73 -13.15 2.83
N GLY A 39 10.78 -13.83 1.68
CA GLY A 39 10.20 -13.37 0.43
C GLY A 39 11.26 -13.05 -0.62
N GLU A 40 10.82 -12.40 -1.70
CA GLU A 40 11.65 -12.09 -2.86
C GLU A 40 11.82 -10.58 -3.08
N TRP A 41 11.10 -9.74 -2.32
CA TRP A 41 11.04 -8.31 -2.56
C TRP A 41 11.83 -7.55 -1.51
N SER A 42 12.60 -6.57 -1.97
CA SER A 42 13.21 -5.56 -1.10
C SER A 42 12.15 -4.61 -0.52
N ALA A 43 12.53 -3.85 0.51
CA ALA A 43 11.65 -2.81 1.04
C ALA A 43 11.26 -1.77 -0.03
N ALA A 44 12.21 -1.41 -0.90
CA ALA A 44 11.97 -0.51 -2.03
C ALA A 44 10.87 -1.04 -2.97
N GLN A 45 10.90 -2.33 -3.31
CA GLN A 45 9.90 -2.95 -4.20
C GLN A 45 8.52 -3.01 -3.54
N HIS A 46 8.44 -3.33 -2.26
CA HIS A 46 7.17 -3.27 -1.52
C HIS A 46 6.54 -1.87 -1.53
N ILE A 47 7.33 -0.81 -1.30
CA ILE A 47 6.81 0.56 -1.30
C ILE A 47 6.42 1.00 -2.71
N PHE A 48 7.25 0.68 -3.71
CA PHE A 48 6.93 0.95 -5.11
C PHE A 48 5.60 0.30 -5.52
N HIS A 49 5.43 -0.98 -5.18
CA HIS A 49 4.18 -1.71 -5.40
C HIS A 49 2.98 -1.02 -4.74
N MET A 50 3.12 -0.60 -3.48
CA MET A 50 2.05 0.10 -2.76
C MET A 50 1.69 1.45 -3.41
N VAL A 51 2.69 2.24 -3.81
CA VAL A 51 2.45 3.51 -4.54
C VAL A 51 1.76 3.26 -5.87
N HIS A 52 2.24 2.27 -6.65
CA HIS A 52 1.65 1.93 -7.95
C HIS A 52 0.20 1.45 -7.78
N TYR A 53 -0.04 0.56 -6.82
CA TYR A 53 -1.36 0.04 -6.48
C TYR A 53 -2.35 1.17 -6.18
N GLU A 54 -2.00 2.10 -5.30
CA GLU A 54 -2.90 3.18 -4.91
C GLU A 54 -3.16 4.16 -6.06
N LYS A 55 -2.08 4.59 -6.74
CA LYS A 55 -2.18 5.59 -7.83
C LYS A 55 -2.91 5.06 -9.06
N LYS A 56 -2.76 3.78 -9.37
CA LYS A 56 -3.24 3.20 -10.64
C LYS A 56 -4.50 2.35 -10.47
N LEU A 57 -4.73 1.80 -9.28
CA LEU A 57 -5.85 0.89 -9.04
C LEU A 57 -6.81 1.44 -7.99
N ALA A 58 -6.41 1.56 -6.73
CA ALA A 58 -7.37 1.84 -5.65
C ALA A 58 -8.05 3.21 -5.79
N LEU A 59 -7.28 4.31 -5.81
CA LEU A 59 -7.85 5.65 -5.93
C LEU A 59 -8.65 5.84 -7.24
N PRO A 60 -8.12 5.50 -8.43
CA PRO A 60 -8.91 5.55 -9.67
C PRO A 60 -10.17 4.69 -9.63
N SER A 61 -10.13 3.52 -8.99
CA SER A 61 -11.32 2.69 -8.80
C SER A 61 -12.36 3.35 -7.90
N MET A 62 -11.96 3.99 -6.79
CA MET A 62 -12.90 4.73 -5.93
C MET A 62 -13.61 5.84 -6.69
N HIS A 63 -12.91 6.54 -7.59
CA HIS A 63 -13.53 7.57 -8.44
C HIS A 63 -14.63 7.04 -9.38
N GLN A 64 -14.69 5.74 -9.69
CA GLN A 64 -15.78 5.18 -10.51
C GLN A 64 -17.15 5.30 -9.82
N TRP A 65 -17.19 5.22 -8.49
CA TRP A 65 -18.42 5.48 -7.72
C TRP A 65 -18.84 6.96 -7.75
N LEU A 66 -17.99 7.85 -8.25
CA LEU A 66 -18.30 9.26 -8.52
C LEU A 66 -18.51 9.54 -10.01
N GLY A 67 -18.63 8.50 -10.84
CA GLY A 67 -18.90 8.61 -12.27
C GLY A 67 -17.65 8.71 -13.17
N ALA A 68 -16.44 8.52 -12.63
CA ALA A 68 -15.24 8.41 -13.45
C ALA A 68 -15.23 7.12 -14.28
N PRO A 69 -14.54 7.09 -15.43
CA PRO A 69 -14.38 5.86 -16.21
C PRO A 69 -13.58 4.80 -15.44
N PRO A 70 -13.69 3.52 -15.83
CA PRO A 70 -12.89 2.46 -15.25
C PRO A 70 -11.38 2.74 -15.33
N ALA A 71 -10.67 2.43 -14.23
CA ALA A 71 -9.22 2.54 -14.17
C ALA A 71 -8.58 1.71 -15.29
N VAL A 72 -7.61 2.27 -16.01
CA VAL A 72 -6.87 1.50 -17.02
C VAL A 72 -5.81 0.68 -16.29
N ARG A 73 -5.76 -0.62 -16.56
CA ARG A 73 -4.67 -1.46 -16.06
C ARG A 73 -3.39 -1.08 -16.78
N GLU A 74 -2.46 -0.50 -16.04
CA GLU A 74 -1.11 -0.21 -16.47
C GLU A 74 -0.18 -1.14 -15.69
N GLU A 75 0.54 -2.00 -16.40
CA GLU A 75 1.56 -2.84 -15.78
C GLU A 75 2.70 -1.93 -15.32
N ALA A 76 3.29 -2.26 -14.16
CA ALA A 76 4.47 -1.55 -13.72
C ALA A 76 5.60 -1.78 -14.73
N ASP A 77 6.29 -0.71 -15.07
CA ASP A 77 7.49 -0.79 -15.89
C ASP A 77 8.54 -1.68 -15.19
N GLU A 78 9.00 -2.71 -15.88
CA GLU A 78 9.95 -3.70 -15.34
C GLU A 78 11.31 -3.06 -14.99
N GLU A 79 11.73 -2.03 -15.72
CA GLU A 79 12.94 -1.29 -15.42
C GLU A 79 12.78 -0.52 -14.10
N ILE A 80 11.64 0.14 -13.91
CA ILE A 80 11.33 0.86 -12.66
C ILE A 80 11.14 -0.13 -11.50
N TRP A 81 10.57 -1.30 -11.75
CA TRP A 81 10.42 -2.36 -10.76
C TRP A 81 11.78 -2.87 -10.24
N ASN A 82 12.73 -3.09 -11.15
CA ASN A 82 14.07 -3.56 -10.81
C ASN A 82 14.96 -2.45 -10.24
N HIS A 83 14.66 -1.19 -10.56
CA HIS A 83 15.36 -0.01 -10.07
C HIS A 83 14.36 1.02 -9.50
N PRO A 84 13.73 0.74 -8.34
CA PRO A 84 12.74 1.64 -7.78
C PRO A 84 13.33 3.02 -7.47
N PRO A 85 12.51 4.08 -7.54
CA PRO A 85 12.91 5.42 -7.11
C PRO A 85 13.43 5.48 -5.66
N ALA A 86 13.89 6.66 -5.25
CA ALA A 86 14.29 6.90 -3.86
C ALA A 86 13.15 6.56 -2.89
N ILE A 87 13.41 5.70 -1.88
CA ILE A 87 12.38 5.29 -0.91
C ILE A 87 11.71 6.49 -0.24
N LYS A 88 12.48 7.52 0.14
CA LYS A 88 11.94 8.73 0.78
C LYS A 88 10.87 9.39 -0.10
N LEU A 89 11.14 9.51 -1.41
CA LEU A 89 10.17 10.03 -2.38
C LEU A 89 8.93 9.11 -2.48
N MET A 90 9.12 7.80 -2.51
CA MET A 90 7.99 6.86 -2.62
C MET A 90 7.12 6.85 -1.35
N LEU A 91 7.70 7.01 -0.16
CA LEU A 91 6.96 7.16 1.09
C LEU A 91 6.11 8.43 1.08
N ASP A 92 6.65 9.55 0.60
CA ASP A 92 5.90 10.80 0.46
C ASP A 92 4.74 10.64 -0.53
N GLN A 93 5.00 9.98 -1.66
CA GLN A 93 3.98 9.68 -2.67
C GLN A 93 2.88 8.75 -2.13
N PHE A 94 3.24 7.72 -1.36
CA PHE A 94 2.29 6.82 -0.71
C PHE A 94 1.42 7.57 0.29
N ASN A 95 2.03 8.45 1.10
CA ASN A 95 1.29 9.31 2.01
C ASN A 95 0.30 10.22 1.27
N GLU A 96 0.74 10.87 0.20
CA GLU A 96 -0.10 11.76 -0.60
C GLU A 96 -1.33 11.03 -1.19
N VAL A 97 -1.10 9.90 -1.88
CA VAL A 97 -2.19 9.19 -2.54
C VAL A 97 -3.15 8.53 -1.55
N ARG A 98 -2.64 7.97 -0.44
CA ARG A 98 -3.50 7.44 0.63
C ARG A 98 -4.35 8.53 1.28
N LEU A 99 -3.80 9.72 1.52
CA LEU A 99 -4.58 10.84 2.05
C LEU A 99 -5.64 11.30 1.04
N ALA A 100 -5.38 11.22 -0.26
CA ALA A 100 -6.40 11.48 -1.28
C ALA A 100 -7.55 10.46 -1.21
N GLU A 101 -7.25 9.16 -1.06
CA GLU A 101 -8.27 8.12 -0.85
C GLU A 101 -9.12 8.38 0.41
N ILE A 102 -8.46 8.70 1.52
CA ILE A 102 -9.13 8.99 2.79
C ILE A 102 -10.03 10.22 2.68
N ASN A 103 -9.53 11.30 2.05
CA ASN A 103 -10.29 12.53 1.85
C ASN A 103 -11.46 12.35 0.88
N LEU A 104 -11.45 11.28 0.07
CA LEU A 104 -12.55 10.94 -0.82
C LEU A 104 -13.71 10.26 -0.08
N LEU A 105 -13.45 9.57 1.04
CA LEU A 105 -14.46 8.79 1.77
C LEU A 105 -15.76 9.57 2.10
N PRO A 106 -15.71 10.85 2.55
CA PRO A 106 -16.94 11.61 2.85
C PRO A 106 -17.81 11.92 1.63
N SER A 107 -17.31 11.68 0.41
CA SER A 107 -18.05 11.92 -0.84
C SER A 107 -19.01 10.77 -1.18
N PHE A 108 -18.95 9.66 -0.45
CA PHE A 108 -19.81 8.48 -0.67
C PHE A 108 -20.93 8.44 0.35
N ASP A 109 -22.17 8.39 -0.14
CA ASP A 109 -23.33 8.13 0.70
C ASP A 109 -23.42 6.64 1.09
N GLU A 110 -24.34 6.31 2.00
CA GLU A 110 -24.49 4.94 2.52
C GLU A 110 -24.85 3.92 1.43
N MET A 111 -25.55 4.34 0.36
CA MET A 111 -25.90 3.47 -0.75
C MET A 111 -24.68 3.17 -1.63
N ALA A 112 -23.81 4.16 -1.86
CA ALA A 112 -22.58 4.02 -2.64
C ALA A 112 -21.64 2.95 -2.04
N TRP A 113 -21.61 2.81 -0.72
CA TRP A 113 -20.81 1.77 -0.05
C TRP A 113 -21.21 0.35 -0.47
N GLN A 114 -22.49 0.12 -0.75
CA GLN A 114 -23.03 -1.20 -1.11
C GLN A 114 -23.22 -1.40 -2.62
N SER A 115 -23.22 -0.32 -3.41
CA SER A 115 -23.35 -0.42 -4.85
C SER A 115 -22.11 -1.04 -5.49
N THR A 116 -22.33 -1.80 -6.56
CA THR A 116 -21.26 -2.48 -7.30
C THR A 116 -20.83 -1.68 -8.52
N GLN A 117 -19.54 -1.80 -8.86
CA GLN A 117 -18.98 -1.32 -10.12
C GLN A 117 -18.12 -2.41 -10.74
N LYS A 118 -18.11 -2.49 -12.07
CA LYS A 118 -17.22 -3.38 -12.81
C LYS A 118 -15.84 -2.72 -12.94
N THR A 119 -14.92 -3.13 -12.08
CA THR A 119 -13.53 -2.68 -12.10
C THR A 119 -12.67 -3.52 -13.05
N THR A 120 -11.61 -2.92 -13.57
CA THR A 120 -10.70 -3.57 -14.52
C THR A 120 -9.94 -4.74 -13.92
N PHE A 121 -9.63 -4.70 -12.62
CA PHE A 121 -8.79 -5.72 -11.98
C PHE A 121 -9.58 -6.76 -11.18
N TRP A 122 -10.63 -6.35 -10.46
CA TRP A 122 -11.37 -7.25 -9.56
C TRP A 122 -12.72 -7.70 -10.10
N GLY A 123 -13.10 -7.27 -11.31
CA GLY A 123 -14.43 -7.50 -11.83
C GLY A 123 -15.46 -6.68 -11.07
N GLU A 124 -16.67 -7.23 -10.91
CA GLU A 124 -17.75 -6.57 -10.20
C GLU A 124 -17.58 -6.68 -8.68
N ILE A 125 -17.35 -5.55 -8.03
CA ILE A 125 -17.13 -5.43 -6.59
C ILE A 125 -17.86 -4.21 -6.03
N SER A 126 -18.14 -4.18 -4.72
CA SER A 126 -18.68 -3.00 -4.05
C SER A 126 -17.57 -2.04 -3.58
N LEU A 127 -17.93 -0.80 -3.29
CA LEU A 127 -16.99 0.16 -2.70
C LEU A 127 -16.50 -0.34 -1.34
N TYR A 128 -17.39 -0.91 -0.51
CA TYR A 128 -17.02 -1.55 0.75
C TYR A 128 -15.94 -2.62 0.55
N TRP A 129 -16.08 -3.47 -0.46
CA TRP A 129 -15.09 -4.50 -0.76
C TRP A 129 -13.75 -3.88 -1.17
N LEU A 130 -13.77 -2.86 -2.03
CA LEU A 130 -12.55 -2.17 -2.48
C LEU A 130 -11.77 -1.59 -1.30
N VAL A 131 -12.44 -0.82 -0.44
CA VAL A 131 -11.79 -0.18 0.71
C VAL A 131 -11.31 -1.22 1.73
N CYS A 132 -12.07 -2.31 1.95
CA CYS A 132 -11.60 -3.47 2.72
C CYS A 132 -10.31 -4.05 2.13
N LYS A 133 -10.25 -4.23 0.80
CA LYS A 133 -9.08 -4.79 0.13
C LYS A 133 -7.88 -3.86 0.24
N THR A 134 -8.05 -2.55 0.09
CA THR A 134 -6.98 -1.56 0.29
C THR A 134 -6.40 -1.65 1.71
N TYR A 135 -7.26 -1.68 2.72
CA TYR A 135 -6.86 -1.85 4.12
C TYR A 135 -6.06 -3.16 4.33
N GLN A 136 -6.63 -4.29 3.90
CA GLN A 136 -6.02 -5.61 4.05
C GLN A 136 -4.69 -5.74 3.29
N HIS A 137 -4.61 -5.22 2.07
CA HIS A 137 -3.40 -5.25 1.25
C HIS A 137 -2.25 -4.46 1.89
N THR A 138 -2.57 -3.36 2.55
CA THR A 138 -1.57 -2.58 3.32
C THR A 138 -1.04 -3.36 4.51
N LEU A 139 -1.91 -4.10 5.20
CA LEU A 139 -1.49 -4.95 6.33
C LEU A 139 -0.55 -6.07 5.87
N ASP A 140 -0.86 -6.75 4.76
CA ASP A 140 0.00 -7.82 4.22
C ASP A 140 1.42 -7.29 3.96
N HIS A 141 1.53 -6.17 3.24
CA HIS A 141 2.84 -5.58 2.95
C HIS A 141 3.52 -4.97 4.17
N THR A 142 2.76 -4.47 5.14
CA THR A 142 3.32 -4.04 6.44
C THR A 142 3.92 -5.23 7.18
N GLN A 143 3.24 -6.39 7.18
CA GLN A 143 3.74 -7.62 7.79
C GLN A 143 5.05 -8.06 7.12
N ASP A 144 5.13 -8.07 5.79
CA ASP A 144 6.34 -8.44 5.08
C ASP A 144 7.52 -7.51 5.41
N ILE A 145 7.29 -6.19 5.38
CA ILE A 145 8.30 -5.20 5.79
C ILE A 145 8.77 -5.40 7.23
N LEU A 146 7.85 -5.69 8.16
CA LEU A 146 8.22 -5.93 9.57
C LEU A 146 9.08 -7.19 9.73
N ARG A 147 8.82 -8.24 8.94
CA ARG A 147 9.68 -9.43 8.93
C ARG A 147 11.10 -9.07 8.50
N LEU A 148 11.26 -8.18 7.52
CA LEU A 148 12.58 -7.67 7.10
C LEU A 148 13.25 -6.85 8.20
N ALA A 149 12.51 -5.93 8.83
CA ALA A 149 13.03 -5.09 9.91
C ALA A 149 13.54 -5.93 11.08
N LEU A 150 12.74 -6.90 11.56
CA LEU A 150 13.11 -7.79 12.64
C LEU A 150 14.32 -8.68 12.29
N PHE A 151 14.43 -9.11 11.04
CA PHE A 151 15.59 -9.88 10.59
C PHE A 151 16.87 -9.05 10.64
N TRP A 152 16.85 -7.83 10.08
CA TRP A 152 18.03 -6.97 10.05
C TRP A 152 18.46 -6.50 11.43
N ASP A 153 17.50 -6.20 12.31
CA ASP A 153 17.78 -5.90 13.73
C ASP A 153 18.60 -7.03 14.38
N ARG A 154 18.15 -8.28 14.23
CA ARG A 154 18.84 -9.44 14.83
C ARG A 154 20.17 -9.76 14.17
N MET A 155 20.27 -9.59 12.85
CA MET A 155 21.54 -9.81 12.13
C MET A 155 22.60 -8.81 12.56
N LEU A 156 22.26 -7.51 12.62
CA LEU A 156 23.21 -6.47 13.04
C LEU A 156 23.68 -6.66 14.49
N ALA A 157 22.76 -7.04 15.38
CA ALA A 157 23.11 -7.34 16.77
C ALA A 157 24.14 -8.48 16.86
N ARG A 158 24.00 -9.54 16.06
CA ARG A 158 24.97 -10.65 16.02
C ARG A 158 26.34 -10.20 15.50
N MET A 159 26.37 -9.43 14.41
CA MET A 159 27.62 -8.94 13.83
C MET A 159 28.41 -8.02 14.77
N SER A 160 27.75 -7.35 15.71
CA SER A 160 28.42 -6.48 16.71
C SER A 160 29.07 -7.24 17.88
N GLN A 161 28.80 -8.54 18.02
CA GLN A 161 29.31 -9.39 19.10
C GLN A 161 30.52 -10.23 18.66
N GLU A 162 30.88 -10.19 17.38
CA GLU A 162 32.03 -10.86 16.76
C GLU A 162 33.18 -9.86 16.56
#